data_AF-A0A815RAQ8-F1
#
_entry.id   AF-A0A815RAQ8-F1
#
_cell.length_a   1.000
_cell.length_b   1.000
_cell.length_c   1.000
_cell.angle_alpha   90.00
_cell.angle_beta   90.00
_cell.angle_gamma   90.00
#
_symmetry.space_group_name_H-M   'P 1'
#
loop_
_entity.id
_entity.type
_entity.pdbx_description
1 polymer ?
#
loop_
_entity_poly.entity_id
_entity_poly.type
_entity_poly.pdbx_seq_one_letter_code
_entity_poly.pdbx_strand_id
1 'polypeptide(L)'
;LRPIRRLGSATHFKRIANNKPDGPRQLWLVCSPGDSEAVELTLDKIEPQELCEPPVTISDMLAALSTQKPTVGEDDLKLQKKFTEEFGQEGS
;
A
#
# COMPACT_ATOMS: atom_id res chain seq x y z
N LEU A 1 -3.84 -6.76 3.50
CA LEU A 1 -3.05 -6.47 4.72
C LEU A 1 -2.13 -5.30 4.39
N ARG A 2 -2.48 -4.07 4.76
CA ARG A 2 -1.79 -2.84 4.30
C ARG A 2 -0.25 -2.99 4.41
N PRO A 3 0.53 -2.86 3.32
CA PRO A 3 1.97 -3.17 3.29
C PRO A 3 2.79 -2.49 4.40
N ILE A 4 2.52 -1.22 4.68
CA ILE A 4 3.18 -0.46 5.76
C ILE A 4 2.90 -1.08 7.14
N ARG A 5 1.68 -1.59 7.35
CA ARG A 5 1.31 -2.19 8.63
C ARG A 5 2.03 -3.53 8.85
N ARG A 6 2.32 -4.27 7.78
CA ARG A 6 3.15 -5.49 7.83
C ARG A 6 4.58 -5.15 8.23
N LEU A 7 5.12 -4.07 7.67
CA LEU A 7 6.46 -3.58 7.96
C LEU A 7 6.61 -3.12 9.43
N GLY A 8 5.63 -2.37 9.94
CA GLY A 8 5.65 -1.89 11.32
C GLY A 8 5.47 -2.97 12.39
N SER A 9 4.89 -4.13 12.04
CA SER A 9 4.77 -5.28 12.94
C SER A 9 5.84 -6.36 12.72
N ALA A 10 6.80 -6.13 11.81
CA ALA A 10 7.83 -7.10 11.50
C ALA A 10 8.87 -7.20 12.63
N THR A 11 9.26 -8.43 12.95
CA THR A 11 10.29 -8.72 13.96
C THR A 11 11.57 -9.29 13.36
N HIS A 12 11.51 -9.74 12.10
CA HIS A 12 12.63 -10.39 11.43
C HIS A 12 12.82 -9.83 10.01
N PHE A 13 14.07 -9.60 9.67
CA PHE A 13 14.49 -9.09 8.38
C PHE A 13 15.67 -9.90 7.86
N LYS A 14 15.81 -9.99 6.54
CA LYS A 14 16.97 -10.61 5.90
C LYS A 14 17.61 -9.65 4.91
N ARG A 15 18.93 -9.78 4.73
CA ARG A 15 19.66 -9.01 3.72
C ARG A 15 19.45 -9.65 2.35
N ILE A 16 19.10 -8.84 1.37
CA ILE A 16 18.98 -9.23 -0.04
C ILE A 16 19.87 -8.33 -0.89
N ALA A 17 20.53 -8.92 -1.88
CA ALA A 17 21.23 -8.15 -2.91
C ALA A 17 20.21 -7.57 -3.88
N ASN A 18 20.21 -6.25 -4.06
CA ASN A 18 19.40 -5.60 -5.08
C ASN A 18 20.28 -5.27 -6.29
N ASN A 19 19.97 -5.86 -7.44
CA ASN A 19 20.61 -5.56 -8.72
C ASN A 19 19.96 -4.32 -9.37
N LYS A 20 20.01 -3.17 -8.68
CA LYS A 20 19.65 -1.89 -9.31
C LYS A 20 20.74 -1.46 -10.30
N PRO A 21 20.39 -0.63 -11.30
CA PRO A 21 21.36 -0.11 -12.28
C PRO A 21 22.52 0.70 -11.66
N ASP A 22 22.31 1.24 -10.45
CA ASP A 22 23.24 2.09 -9.70
C ASP A 22 24.22 1.29 -8.81
N GLY A 23 24.37 -0.01 -9.08
CA GLY A 23 25.27 -0.94 -8.40
C GLY A 23 24.58 -1.86 -7.37
N PRO A 24 25.22 -3.01 -7.02
CA PRO A 24 24.68 -3.95 -6.06
C PRO A 24 24.64 -3.32 -4.67
N ARG A 25 23.44 -3.15 -4.11
CA ARG A 25 23.24 -2.69 -2.72
C ARG A 25 22.56 -3.77 -1.91
N GLN A 26 22.96 -3.90 -0.65
CA GLN A 26 22.34 -4.81 0.31
C GLN A 26 21.15 -4.13 0.95
N LEU A 27 19.95 -4.67 0.75
CA LEU A 27 18.71 -4.14 1.34
C LEU A 27 18.13 -5.11 2.37
N TRP A 28 17.38 -4.59 3.32
CA TRP A 28 16.62 -5.35 4.29
C TRP A 28 15.21 -5.63 3.77
N LEU A 29 14.83 -6.89 3.75
CA LEU A 29 13.47 -7.33 3.44
C LEU A 29 12.84 -7.99 4.66
N VAL A 30 11.59 -7.69 4.95
CA VAL A 30 10.80 -8.40 5.97
C VAL A 30 10.74 -9.89 5.63
N CYS A 31 11.00 -10.75 6.61
CA CYS A 31 10.96 -12.20 6.44
C CYS A 31 10.26 -12.88 7.62
N SER A 32 10.03 -14.19 7.48
CA SER A 32 9.49 -15.01 8.56
C SER A 32 10.59 -15.30 9.60
N PRO A 33 10.27 -15.39 10.91
CA PRO A 33 11.23 -15.85 11.92
C PRO A 33 11.86 -17.22 11.65
N GLY A 34 11.19 -18.06 10.86
CA GLY A 34 11.69 -19.38 10.47
C GLY A 34 12.59 -19.39 9.23
N ASP A 35 12.87 -18.22 8.62
CA ASP A 35 13.82 -18.13 7.50
C ASP A 35 15.25 -18.33 8.03
N SER A 36 16.07 -19.12 7.34
CA SER A 36 17.44 -19.43 7.77
C SER A 36 18.35 -18.20 7.81
N GLU A 37 18.01 -17.18 7.02
CA GLU A 37 18.73 -15.90 6.97
C GLU A 37 18.03 -14.80 7.79
N ALA A 38 17.04 -15.17 8.61
CA ALA A 38 16.31 -14.23 9.44
C ALA A 38 17.22 -13.64 10.52
N VAL A 39 17.25 -12.31 10.57
CA VAL A 39 17.87 -11.54 11.65
C VAL A 39 16.76 -10.86 12.43
N GLU A 40 16.73 -11.11 13.75
CA GLU A 40 15.81 -10.43 14.64
C GLU A 40 16.17 -8.94 14.74
N LEU A 41 15.32 -8.09 14.17
CA LEU A 41 15.53 -6.66 14.03
C LEU A 41 14.18 -5.94 13.96
N THR A 42 14.11 -4.73 14.50
CA THR A 42 12.92 -3.87 14.36
C THR A 42 13.12 -2.87 13.23
N LEU A 43 12.02 -2.42 12.62
CA LEU A 43 12.06 -1.46 11.51
C LEU A 43 12.82 -0.18 11.86
N ASP A 44 12.73 0.28 13.11
CA ASP A 44 13.35 1.51 13.62
C ASP A 44 14.89 1.48 13.57
N LYS A 45 15.47 0.29 13.47
CA LYS A 45 16.93 0.08 13.37
C LYS A 45 17.41 -0.01 11.92
N ILE A 46 16.52 0.10 10.95
CA ILE A 46 16.83 0.03 9.52
C ILE A 46 16.75 1.42 8.92
N GLU A 47 17.84 1.85 8.29
CA GLU A 47 17.85 3.08 7.51
C GLU A 47 16.86 3.00 6.33
N PRO A 48 16.04 4.03 6.05
CA PRO A 48 15.02 3.99 5.01
C PRO A 48 15.57 3.61 3.62
N GLN A 49 16.78 4.06 3.31
CA GLN A 49 17.49 3.80 2.06
C GLN A 49 18.04 2.36 1.94
N GLU A 50 18.18 1.66 3.06
CA GLU A 50 18.54 0.24 3.09
C GLU A 50 17.31 -0.67 3.13
N LEU A 51 16.08 -0.13 3.20
CA LEU A 51 14.88 -0.93 3.27
C LEU A 51 14.37 -1.31 1.88
N CYS A 52 14.01 -2.59 1.70
CA CYS A 52 13.25 -3.04 0.55
C CYS A 52 11.75 -2.94 0.87
N GLU A 53 11.07 -2.02 0.20
CA GLU A 53 9.62 -1.86 0.33
C GLU A 53 8.87 -3.11 -0.18
N PRO A 54 7.93 -3.65 0.60
CA PRO A 54 7.14 -4.79 0.16
C PRO A 54 6.20 -4.38 -0.99
N PRO A 55 6.02 -5.24 -2.01
CA PRO A 55 5.14 -4.93 -3.13
C PRO A 55 3.68 -4.84 -2.68
N VAL A 56 2.95 -3.93 -3.32
CA VAL A 56 1.49 -3.83 -3.19
C VAL A 56 0.84 -4.96 -3.98
N THR A 57 -0.02 -5.75 -3.35
CA THR A 57 -0.68 -6.90 -3.97
C THR A 57 -2.17 -6.64 -4.23
N ILE A 58 -2.81 -7.46 -5.08
CA ILE A 58 -4.27 -7.40 -5.29
C ILE A 58 -5.04 -7.61 -3.97
N SER A 59 -4.54 -8.49 -3.09
CA SER A 59 -5.12 -8.70 -1.76
C SER A 59 -5.15 -7.41 -0.92
N ASP A 60 -4.15 -6.53 -1.10
CA ASP A 60 -4.12 -5.24 -0.42
C ASP A 60 -5.17 -4.27 -0.97
N MET A 61 -5.41 -4.31 -2.29
CA MET A 61 -6.46 -3.54 -2.93
C MET A 61 -7.86 -4.01 -2.50
N LEU A 62 -8.09 -5.33 -2.47
CA LEU A 62 -9.37 -5.90 -2.01
C LEU A 62 -9.64 -5.57 -0.53
N ALA A 63 -8.61 -5.65 0.31
CA ALA A 63 -8.73 -5.24 1.72
C ALA A 63 -9.04 -3.73 1.84
N ALA A 64 -8.43 -2.87 1.03
CA ALA A 64 -8.76 -1.45 1.02
C ALA A 64 -10.22 -1.21 0.61
N LEU A 65 -10.67 -1.83 -0.48
CA LEU A 65 -12.05 -1.75 -0.97
C LEU A 65 -13.07 -2.18 0.08
N SER A 66 -12.80 -3.29 0.80
CA SER A 66 -13.71 -3.80 1.84
C SER A 66 -13.94 -2.81 3.00
N THR A 67 -13.01 -1.87 3.22
CA THR A 67 -13.11 -0.85 4.27
C THR A 67 -13.65 0.48 3.79
N GLN A 68 -13.74 0.69 2.48
CA GLN A 68 -14.27 1.93 1.90
C GLN A 68 -15.77 1.81 1.67
N LYS A 69 -16.51 2.77 2.21
CA LYS A 69 -17.94 2.91 1.93
C LYS A 69 -18.12 3.83 0.72
N PRO A 70 -19.15 3.60 -0.12
CA PRO A 70 -19.54 4.57 -1.13
C PRO A 70 -19.80 5.92 -0.49
N THR A 71 -19.15 6.97 -0.98
CA THR A 71 -19.27 8.33 -0.42
C THR A 71 -20.43 9.10 -1.03
N VAL A 72 -20.94 8.69 -2.20
CA VAL A 72 -22.02 9.35 -2.92
C VAL A 72 -23.30 8.54 -2.73
N GLY A 73 -24.33 9.19 -2.19
CA GLY A 73 -25.64 8.57 -2.03
C GLY A 73 -26.46 8.59 -3.33
N GLU A 74 -27.48 7.74 -3.40
CA GLU A 74 -28.39 7.76 -4.56
C GLU A 74 -29.15 9.09 -4.68
N ASP A 75 -29.45 9.75 -3.57
CA ASP A 75 -30.20 11.01 -3.58
C ASP A 75 -29.37 12.18 -4.14
N ASP A 76 -28.06 12.20 -3.88
CA ASP A 76 -27.14 13.15 -4.51
C ASP A 76 -27.12 12.99 -6.03
N LEU A 77 -27.13 11.74 -6.50
CA LEU A 77 -27.18 11.41 -7.93
C LEU A 77 -28.51 11.82 -8.56
N LYS A 78 -29.64 11.73 -7.86
CA LYS A 78 -30.95 12.18 -8.35
C LYS A 78 -30.98 13.69 -8.55
N LEU A 79 -30.43 14.45 -7.60
CA LEU A 79 -30.35 15.90 -7.71
C LEU A 79 -29.47 16.32 -8.89
N GLN A 80 -28.31 15.67 -9.05
CA GLN A 80 -27.43 15.90 -10.19
C GLN A 80 -28.11 15.61 -11.53
N LYS A 81 -28.81 14.46 -11.64
CA LYS A 81 -29.55 14.11 -12.86
C LYS A 81 -30.63 15.12 -13.20
N LYS A 82 -31.44 15.52 -12.21
CA LYS A 82 -32.49 16.52 -12.41
C LYS A 82 -31.92 17.85 -12.90
N PHE A 83 -30.83 18.32 -12.29
CA PHE A 83 -30.14 19.52 -12.75
C PHE A 83 -29.63 19.37 -14.19
N THR A 84 -29.01 18.23 -14.54
CA THR A 84 -28.55 17.98 -15.90
C THR A 84 -29.70 17.91 -16.92
N GLU A 85 -30.86 17.37 -16.55
CA GLU A 85 -32.06 17.31 -17.40
C GLU A 85 -32.67 18.71 -17.63
N GLU A 86 -32.67 19.57 -16.62
CA GLU A 86 -33.27 20.91 -16.67
C GLU A 86 -32.39 21.93 -17.39
N PHE A 87 -31.06 21.82 -17.24
CA PHE A 87 -30.11 22.86 -17.68
C PHE A 87 -29.12 22.39 -18.76
N GLY A 88 -29.05 21.08 -19.03
CA GLY A 88 -28.14 20.53 -20.03
C GLY A 88 -26.68 20.85 -19.71
N GLN A 89 -25.89 21.07 -20.76
CA GLN A 89 -24.45 21.33 -20.66
C GLN A 89 -24.12 22.83 -20.49
N GLU A 90 -25.06 23.71 -20.84
CA GLU A 90 -24.91 25.17 -20.85
C GLU A 90 -25.68 25.78 -19.67
N GLY A 91 -25.34 25.36 -18.45
CA GLY A 91 -26.09 25.71 -17.24
C GLY A 91 -26.32 27.21 -17.05
N SER A 92 -27.58 27.63 -17.14
CA SER A 92 -28.09 28.96 -16.72
C SER A 92 -29.47 28.82 -16.13
#